data_AF-A0A8T5Y3G2-F1
#
_entry.id   AF-A0A8T5Y3G2-F1
#
_cell.length_a   1.000
_cell.length_b   1.000
_cell.length_c   1.000
_cell.angle_alpha   90.00
_cell.angle_beta   90.00
_cell.angle_gamma   90.00
#
_symmetry.space_group_name_H-M   'P 1'
#
loop_
_entity.id
_entity.type
_entity.pdbx_description
1 polymer ?
#
loop_
_entity_poly.entity_id
_entity_poly.type
_entity_poly.pdbx_seq_one_letter_code
_entity_poly.pdbx_strand_id
1 'polypeptide(L)'
;MKKALVVFLALSMFAVVFTGCSSDDGAVKMGVGSVTSIDKSRDASDEQTAQAQVDTTIAVAAFDKDGKITAVQIDVAQVRVAFDEDMKVTTDRNATIRTKKELEYDYNMKRVSDIDKEWFEQIAAFEEWMIGKTVEEVKNLEVKVVDDAHQHVPDVPELTSTVTITVESYIAALEKAWENAVEYSGIDTIGLGHTISMARSRDASEEVTAQAQVDTTYAGTAFDKDGKVVGTQIDNAQVRIPFDEDGKVANRNAQIKTKKELKYDYNMKRVSDIDKEWFEQIAAFEEWMVGQTIEEIKNLNVKVVDEAHQHVPDVPELTSAVTITVESYIAAVEKAYANRN
;
A
#
# COMPACT_ATOMS: atom_id res chain seq x y z
N MET A 1 24.68 -54.54 -20.01
CA MET A 1 24.13 -53.31 -20.61
C MET A 1 22.80 -53.01 -19.93
N LYS A 2 22.80 -52.11 -18.95
CA LYS A 2 21.62 -51.72 -18.17
C LYS A 2 20.79 -50.73 -19.01
N LYS A 3 19.52 -51.05 -19.28
CA LYS A 3 18.60 -50.15 -19.96
C LYS A 3 18.00 -49.20 -18.93
N ALA A 4 18.30 -47.91 -19.05
CA ALA A 4 17.70 -46.85 -18.26
C ALA A 4 16.29 -46.57 -18.80
N LEU A 5 15.29 -46.63 -17.93
CA LEU A 5 13.92 -46.23 -18.20
C LEU A 5 13.82 -44.75 -17.80
N VAL A 6 13.67 -43.86 -18.77
CA VAL A 6 13.39 -42.43 -18.54
C VAL A 6 11.88 -42.28 -18.38
N VAL A 7 11.44 -41.88 -17.20
CA VAL A 7 10.04 -41.51 -16.92
C VAL A 7 9.89 -40.03 -17.23
N PHE A 8 9.10 -39.71 -18.25
CA PHE A 8 8.65 -38.35 -18.55
C PHE A 8 7.55 -37.98 -17.54
N LEU A 9 7.84 -37.02 -16.65
CA LEU A 9 6.84 -36.40 -15.77
C LEU A 9 6.13 -35.32 -16.59
N ALA A 10 4.94 -35.62 -17.12
CA ALA A 10 4.07 -34.64 -17.74
C ALA A 10 3.31 -33.89 -16.64
N LEU A 11 3.72 -32.65 -16.37
CA LEU A 11 3.03 -31.72 -15.49
C LEU A 11 1.75 -31.26 -16.21
N SER A 12 0.60 -31.84 -15.86
CA SER A 12 -0.70 -31.46 -16.41
C SER A 12 -1.15 -30.12 -15.81
N MET A 13 -0.99 -29.05 -16.59
CA MET A 13 -1.56 -27.74 -16.34
C MET A 13 -3.09 -27.86 -16.29
N PHE A 14 -3.68 -27.66 -15.11
CA PHE A 14 -5.13 -27.64 -14.92
C PHE A 14 -5.65 -26.28 -15.41
N ALA A 15 -6.05 -26.22 -16.69
CA ALA A 15 -6.82 -25.09 -17.21
C ALA A 15 -8.29 -25.29 -16.82
N VAL A 16 -8.73 -24.65 -15.74
CA VAL A 16 -10.16 -24.55 -15.41
C VAL A 16 -10.75 -23.45 -16.29
N VAL A 17 -11.43 -23.85 -17.36
CA VAL A 17 -12.24 -22.95 -18.19
C VAL A 17 -13.56 -22.71 -17.45
N PHE A 18 -13.68 -21.59 -16.76
CA PHE A 18 -14.97 -21.10 -16.30
C PHE A 18 -15.71 -20.48 -17.49
N THR A 19 -16.61 -21.26 -18.10
CA THR A 19 -17.64 -20.72 -19.00
C THR A 19 -18.78 -20.19 -18.14
N GLY A 20 -18.66 -18.94 -17.68
CA GLY A 20 -19.73 -18.20 -17.01
C GLY A 20 -20.53 -17.36 -18.01
N CYS A 21 -21.85 -17.53 -18.03
CA CYS A 21 -22.78 -16.70 -18.79
C CYS A 21 -22.58 -15.22 -18.47
N SER A 22 -22.45 -14.39 -19.51
CA SER A 22 -22.39 -12.94 -19.45
C SER A 22 -23.72 -12.33 -18.99
N SER A 23 -23.83 -12.06 -17.69
CA SER A 23 -24.52 -10.89 -17.14
C SER A 23 -23.53 -9.72 -17.08
N ASP A 24 -24.02 -8.50 -17.23
CA ASP A 24 -23.28 -7.23 -17.18
C ASP A 24 -22.78 -6.93 -15.73
N ASP A 25 -22.07 -7.88 -15.11
CA ASP A 25 -21.60 -7.88 -13.71
C ASP A 25 -20.12 -7.44 -13.57
N GLY A 26 -19.66 -6.58 -14.48
CA GLY A 26 -18.31 -6.02 -14.41
C GLY A 26 -18.10 -5.09 -13.21
N ALA A 27 -16.86 -4.90 -12.82
CA ALA A 27 -16.50 -3.87 -11.84
C ALA A 27 -16.93 -2.49 -12.34
N VAL A 28 -17.67 -1.76 -11.50
CA VAL A 28 -18.14 -0.39 -11.79
C VAL A 28 -17.53 0.65 -10.86
N LYS A 29 -16.91 0.20 -9.76
CA LYS A 29 -16.26 1.06 -8.77
C LYS A 29 -14.89 0.53 -8.42
N MET A 30 -13.97 1.43 -8.10
CA MET A 30 -12.70 1.10 -7.47
C MET A 30 -12.40 2.11 -6.36
N GLY A 31 -11.81 1.65 -5.27
CA GLY A 31 -11.33 2.53 -4.22
C GLY A 31 -10.08 2.01 -3.54
N VAL A 32 -9.41 2.92 -2.84
CA VAL A 32 -8.18 2.67 -2.08
C VAL A 32 -8.36 3.12 -0.64
N GLY A 33 -7.92 2.27 0.29
CA GLY A 33 -7.92 2.56 1.71
C GLY A 33 -6.61 2.16 2.35
N SER A 34 -6.24 2.84 3.44
CA SER A 34 -5.08 2.45 4.24
C SER A 34 -5.29 2.68 5.74
N VAL A 35 -4.57 1.88 6.51
CA VAL A 35 -4.47 2.01 7.96
C VAL A 35 -3.00 2.00 8.33
N THR A 36 -2.60 2.98 9.14
CA THR A 36 -1.21 3.12 9.59
C THR A 36 -1.12 3.00 11.10
N SER A 37 -0.21 2.16 11.58
CA SER A 37 0.11 2.01 13.01
C SER A 37 1.60 2.22 13.27
N ILE A 38 1.90 2.73 14.46
CA ILE A 38 3.25 2.86 15.01
C ILE A 38 3.42 2.10 16.33
N ASP A 39 2.46 1.25 16.69
CA ASP A 39 2.36 0.63 18.01
C ASP A 39 3.58 -0.25 18.33
N LYS A 40 4.20 -0.81 17.29
CA LYS A 40 5.43 -1.62 17.38
C LYS A 40 6.72 -0.79 17.48
N SER A 41 6.63 0.53 17.55
CA SER A 41 7.79 1.38 17.85
C SER A 41 8.25 1.12 19.28
N ARG A 42 9.56 1.08 19.47
CA ARG A 42 10.22 0.78 20.75
C ARG A 42 10.95 2.02 21.26
N ASP A 43 10.71 2.34 22.53
CA ASP A 43 11.46 3.38 23.24
C ASP A 43 12.88 2.90 23.58
N ALA A 44 13.83 3.82 23.73
CA ALA A 44 15.14 3.50 24.27
C ALA A 44 15.03 3.08 25.76
N SER A 45 15.93 2.18 26.16
CA SER A 45 16.14 1.75 27.55
C SER A 45 17.60 1.35 27.76
N ASP A 46 17.97 1.04 29.00
CA ASP A 46 19.32 0.55 29.35
C ASP A 46 19.73 -0.73 28.60
N GLU A 47 18.76 -1.49 28.05
CA GLU A 47 18.99 -2.78 27.39
C GLU A 47 18.85 -2.71 25.86
N GLN A 48 18.15 -1.68 25.33
CA GLN A 48 17.78 -1.63 23.92
C GLN A 48 17.74 -0.18 23.40
N THR A 49 18.24 0.03 22.19
CA THR A 49 18.11 1.33 21.52
C THR A 49 16.71 1.55 20.96
N ALA A 50 16.37 2.83 20.76
CA ALA A 50 15.11 3.24 20.16
C ALA A 50 14.96 2.70 18.72
N GLN A 51 13.72 2.37 18.37
CA GLN A 51 13.35 1.98 17.01
C GLN A 51 11.95 2.48 16.69
N ALA A 52 11.80 3.23 15.62
CA ALA A 52 10.50 3.50 15.04
C ALA A 52 10.10 2.34 14.14
N GLN A 53 8.84 1.89 14.24
CA GLN A 53 8.24 0.99 13.27
C GLN A 53 6.94 1.62 12.75
N VAL A 54 6.81 1.69 11.43
CA VAL A 54 5.61 2.17 10.73
C VAL A 54 5.06 1.03 9.90
N ASP A 55 3.84 0.60 10.22
CA ASP A 55 3.10 -0.43 9.48
C ASP A 55 1.96 0.26 8.76
N THR A 56 2.06 0.41 7.43
CA THR A 56 0.99 0.94 6.59
C THR A 56 0.38 -0.20 5.79
N THR A 57 -0.80 -0.64 6.21
CA THR A 57 -1.64 -1.61 5.49
C THR A 57 -2.46 -0.86 4.45
N ILE A 58 -2.41 -1.29 3.19
CA ILE A 58 -3.14 -0.67 2.07
C ILE A 58 -3.99 -1.72 1.39
N ALA A 59 -5.22 -1.37 1.01
CA ALA A 59 -6.09 -2.17 0.17
C ALA A 59 -6.55 -1.35 -1.04
N VAL A 60 -6.51 -1.95 -2.23
CA VAL A 60 -7.28 -1.52 -3.40
C VAL A 60 -8.33 -2.57 -3.67
N ALA A 61 -9.56 -2.14 -3.95
CA ALA A 61 -10.65 -3.06 -4.25
C ALA A 61 -11.55 -2.50 -5.35
N ALA A 62 -12.05 -3.41 -6.19
CA ALA A 62 -13.07 -3.14 -7.18
C ALA A 62 -14.39 -3.78 -6.78
N PHE A 63 -15.49 -3.12 -7.15
CA PHE A 63 -16.83 -3.53 -6.75
C PHE A 63 -17.79 -3.55 -7.93
N ASP A 64 -18.69 -4.53 -7.94
CA ASP A 64 -19.81 -4.59 -8.86
C ASP A 64 -20.94 -3.62 -8.46
N LYS A 65 -21.99 -3.56 -9.29
CA LYS A 65 -23.17 -2.72 -9.07
C LYS A 65 -23.93 -3.02 -7.77
N ASP A 66 -23.78 -4.23 -7.24
CA ASP A 66 -24.43 -4.71 -6.02
C ASP A 66 -23.52 -4.51 -4.78
N GLY A 67 -22.33 -3.93 -4.97
CA GLY A 67 -21.35 -3.67 -3.90
C GLY A 67 -20.54 -4.89 -3.49
N LYS A 68 -20.49 -5.94 -4.32
CA LYS A 68 -19.64 -7.10 -4.07
C LYS A 68 -18.26 -6.87 -4.63
N ILE A 69 -17.26 -7.41 -3.94
CA ILE A 69 -15.85 -7.32 -4.29
C ILE A 69 -15.60 -8.20 -5.52
N THR A 70 -15.19 -7.59 -6.62
CA THR A 70 -14.83 -8.30 -7.86
C THR A 70 -13.33 -8.53 -7.97
N ALA A 71 -12.54 -7.66 -7.35
CA ALA A 71 -11.09 -7.80 -7.23
C ALA A 71 -10.62 -7.06 -5.98
N VAL A 72 -9.55 -7.55 -5.34
CA VAL A 72 -8.92 -6.91 -4.19
C VAL A 72 -7.43 -7.23 -4.17
N GLN A 73 -6.62 -6.25 -3.78
CA GLN A 73 -5.22 -6.44 -3.42
C GLN A 73 -4.89 -5.68 -2.15
N ILE A 74 -4.20 -6.34 -1.24
CA ILE A 74 -3.80 -5.88 0.07
C ILE A 74 -2.30 -6.06 0.23
N ASP A 75 -1.60 -5.05 0.72
CA ASP A 75 -0.18 -5.14 1.03
C ASP A 75 0.16 -4.32 2.28
N VAL A 76 1.33 -4.56 2.85
CA VAL A 76 1.83 -3.86 4.04
C VAL A 76 3.24 -3.34 3.80
N ALA A 77 3.39 -2.02 3.87
CA ALA A 77 4.68 -1.38 4.05
C ALA A 77 5.05 -1.44 5.54
N GLN A 78 5.94 -2.36 5.92
CA GLN A 78 6.42 -2.55 7.29
C GLN A 78 7.85 -2.01 7.41
N VAL A 79 8.01 -0.78 7.86
CA VAL A 79 9.29 -0.05 7.83
C VAL A 79 9.83 0.13 9.24
N ARG A 80 11.12 -0.17 9.44
CA ARG A 80 11.82 0.05 10.70
C ARG A 80 12.94 1.06 10.51
N VAL A 81 13.00 2.05 11.39
CA VAL A 81 14.08 3.03 11.47
C VAL A 81 14.73 2.89 12.85
N ALA A 82 15.96 2.40 12.88
CA ALA A 82 16.73 2.17 14.10
C ALA A 82 17.61 3.37 14.43
N PHE A 83 17.80 3.60 15.73
CA PHE A 83 18.68 4.62 16.28
C PHE A 83 19.77 3.98 17.14
N ASP A 84 20.91 4.65 17.28
CA ASP A 84 21.93 4.34 18.28
C ASP A 84 21.64 5.01 19.62
N GLU A 85 22.54 4.85 20.60
CA GLU A 85 22.44 5.44 21.94
C GLU A 85 22.48 6.98 21.93
N ASP A 86 23.07 7.59 20.89
CA ASP A 86 23.10 9.05 20.68
C ASP A 86 21.86 9.54 19.90
N MET A 87 20.87 8.66 19.67
CA MET A 87 19.70 8.93 18.85
C MET A 87 20.05 9.35 17.40
N LYS A 88 21.11 8.78 16.84
CA LYS A 88 21.44 8.87 15.41
C LYS A 88 20.86 7.69 14.65
N VAL A 89 20.31 7.93 13.47
CA VAL A 89 19.76 6.91 12.59
C VAL A 89 20.87 5.97 12.13
N THR A 90 20.70 4.68 12.42
CA THR A 90 21.63 3.60 12.02
C THR A 90 21.15 2.80 10.83
N THR A 91 19.85 2.88 10.50
CA THR A 91 19.31 2.31 9.26
C THR A 91 19.79 3.13 8.05
N ASP A 92 20.12 2.45 6.95
CA ASP A 92 20.45 3.15 5.70
C ASP A 92 19.21 3.92 5.19
N ARG A 93 19.31 5.26 5.26
CA ARG A 93 18.26 6.21 4.87
C ARG A 93 17.83 6.07 3.42
N ASN A 94 18.71 5.56 2.56
CA ASN A 94 18.50 5.41 1.13
C ASN A 94 18.28 3.96 0.71
N ALA A 95 18.11 3.04 1.67
CA ALA A 95 17.85 1.65 1.36
C ALA A 95 16.58 1.50 0.50
N THR A 96 16.63 0.58 -0.46
CA THR A 96 15.43 0.13 -1.16
C THR A 96 14.55 -0.63 -0.17
N ILE A 97 13.36 -0.09 0.09
CA ILE A 97 12.39 -0.70 1.01
C ILE A 97 11.36 -1.45 0.17
N ARG A 98 11.16 -2.74 0.51
CA ARG A 98 10.15 -3.62 -0.08
C ARG A 98 8.98 -3.83 0.88
N THR A 99 7.77 -3.96 0.36
CA THR A 99 6.60 -4.37 1.14
C THR A 99 6.61 -5.86 1.47
N LYS A 100 5.65 -6.31 2.28
CA LYS A 100 5.52 -7.74 2.59
C LYS A 100 5.24 -8.59 1.36
N LYS A 101 4.42 -8.14 0.39
CA LYS A 101 4.26 -8.89 -0.87
C LYS A 101 5.55 -8.92 -1.69
N GLU A 102 6.23 -7.79 -1.86
CA GLU A 102 7.50 -7.72 -2.63
C GLU A 102 8.67 -8.49 -2.00
N LEU A 103 8.60 -8.77 -0.70
CA LEU A 103 9.57 -9.63 -0.02
C LEU A 103 9.34 -11.11 -0.35
N GLU A 104 8.11 -11.53 -0.64
CA GLU A 104 7.75 -12.93 -0.85
C GLU A 104 8.39 -13.84 0.23
N TYR A 105 9.24 -14.79 -0.17
CA TYR A 105 9.97 -15.68 0.73
C TYR A 105 11.05 -14.99 1.58
N ASP A 106 11.55 -13.82 1.18
CA ASP A 106 12.51 -13.05 1.99
C ASP A 106 11.87 -12.51 3.28
N TYR A 107 10.53 -12.43 3.34
CA TYR A 107 9.83 -12.07 4.58
C TYR A 107 10.02 -13.14 5.67
N ASN A 108 10.21 -14.40 5.26
CA ASN A 108 10.65 -15.51 6.11
C ASN A 108 9.74 -15.78 7.32
N MET A 109 8.42 -15.73 7.11
CA MET A 109 7.39 -16.05 8.09
C MET A 109 7.08 -17.54 8.16
N LYS A 110 7.32 -18.30 7.08
CA LYS A 110 7.02 -19.74 7.03
C LYS A 110 7.63 -20.51 8.19
N ARG A 111 8.83 -20.11 8.64
CA ARG A 111 9.54 -20.72 9.77
C ARG A 111 8.81 -20.62 11.13
N VAL A 112 7.89 -19.66 11.27
CA VAL A 112 7.07 -19.42 12.47
C VAL A 112 5.58 -19.61 12.20
N SER A 113 5.22 -20.07 11.00
CA SER A 113 3.82 -20.32 10.63
C SER A 113 3.45 -21.76 10.93
N ASP A 114 2.38 -21.96 11.71
CA ASP A 114 1.86 -23.29 12.04
C ASP A 114 1.25 -24.04 10.84
N ILE A 115 0.99 -23.33 9.73
CA ILE A 115 0.44 -23.90 8.49
C ILE A 115 1.46 -23.99 7.36
N ASP A 116 2.75 -23.79 7.66
CA ASP A 116 3.86 -23.86 6.70
C ASP A 116 3.70 -22.90 5.49
N LYS A 117 3.09 -21.72 5.70
CA LYS A 117 2.87 -20.71 4.66
C LYS A 117 3.56 -19.38 4.96
N GLU A 118 4.04 -18.73 3.90
CA GLU A 118 4.48 -17.34 3.95
C GLU A 118 3.31 -16.35 4.04
N TRP A 119 3.62 -15.12 4.43
CA TRP A 119 2.59 -14.08 4.59
C TRP A 119 1.85 -13.79 3.28
N PHE A 120 2.57 -13.75 2.16
CA PHE A 120 1.98 -13.48 0.85
C PHE A 120 1.02 -14.59 0.39
N GLU A 121 1.27 -15.84 0.78
CA GLU A 121 0.38 -16.97 0.49
C GLU A 121 -0.90 -16.89 1.33
N GLN A 122 -0.79 -16.43 2.57
CA GLN A 122 -1.95 -16.26 3.46
C GLN A 122 -2.82 -15.07 3.05
N ILE A 123 -2.22 -13.92 2.72
CA ILE A 123 -3.01 -12.75 2.28
C ILE A 123 -3.71 -13.04 0.95
N ALA A 124 -3.08 -13.78 0.02
CA ALA A 124 -3.71 -14.18 -1.23
C ALA A 124 -4.93 -15.08 -1.01
N ALA A 125 -4.86 -16.02 -0.06
CA ALA A 125 -6.01 -16.85 0.32
C ALA A 125 -7.14 -16.02 0.95
N PHE A 126 -6.79 -14.97 1.71
CA PHE A 126 -7.78 -14.07 2.28
C PHE A 126 -8.45 -13.17 1.23
N GLU A 127 -7.67 -12.66 0.27
CA GLU A 127 -8.16 -11.91 -0.90
C GLU A 127 -9.12 -12.74 -1.74
N GLU A 128 -8.77 -14.00 -2.03
CA GLU A 128 -9.63 -14.93 -2.78
C GLU A 128 -10.96 -15.17 -2.05
N TRP A 129 -10.93 -15.31 -0.72
CA TRP A 129 -12.14 -15.48 0.08
C TRP A 129 -13.06 -14.25 0.05
N MET A 130 -12.53 -13.05 -0.14
CA MET A 130 -13.35 -11.83 -0.24
C MET A 130 -14.14 -11.72 -1.54
N ILE A 131 -13.69 -12.39 -2.61
CA ILE A 131 -14.33 -12.26 -3.93
C ILE A 131 -15.79 -12.72 -3.89
N GLY A 132 -16.67 -11.89 -4.44
CA GLY A 132 -18.12 -12.11 -4.48
C GLY A 132 -18.85 -11.76 -3.18
N LYS A 133 -18.14 -11.32 -2.13
CA LYS A 133 -18.72 -10.84 -0.88
C LYS A 133 -18.83 -9.32 -0.88
N THR A 134 -19.76 -8.81 -0.08
CA THR A 134 -19.83 -7.39 0.28
C THR A 134 -18.82 -7.08 1.39
N VAL A 135 -18.44 -5.80 1.53
CA VAL A 135 -17.57 -5.37 2.63
C VAL A 135 -18.18 -5.66 4.01
N GLU A 136 -19.51 -5.57 4.14
CA GLU A 136 -20.20 -5.90 5.38
C GLU A 136 -20.09 -7.39 5.74
N GLU A 137 -20.15 -8.30 4.76
CA GLU A 137 -19.92 -9.72 4.99
C GLU A 137 -18.47 -10.01 5.41
N VAL A 138 -17.49 -9.32 4.81
CA VAL A 138 -16.07 -9.43 5.18
C VAL A 138 -15.82 -8.89 6.59
N LYS A 139 -16.45 -7.76 6.94
CA LYS A 139 -16.35 -7.14 8.26
C LYS A 139 -16.89 -8.02 9.38
N ASN A 140 -17.96 -8.75 9.10
CA ASN A 140 -18.57 -9.69 10.04
C ASN A 140 -17.91 -11.09 10.04
N LEU A 141 -16.70 -11.22 9.48
CA LEU A 141 -15.92 -12.44 9.55
C LEU A 141 -15.76 -12.90 11.02
N GLU A 142 -16.08 -14.17 11.28
CA GLU A 142 -15.83 -14.78 12.57
C GLU A 142 -14.32 -14.92 12.80
N VAL A 143 -13.85 -14.44 13.93
CA VAL A 143 -12.43 -14.43 14.32
C VAL A 143 -12.27 -14.91 15.75
N LYS A 144 -11.05 -15.39 16.07
CA LYS A 144 -10.65 -15.82 17.40
C LYS A 144 -9.33 -15.19 17.83
N VAL A 145 -9.14 -15.16 19.14
CA VAL A 145 -7.87 -14.85 19.80
C VAL A 145 -7.04 -16.14 19.89
N VAL A 146 -5.82 -16.11 19.36
CA VAL A 146 -4.85 -17.21 19.47
C VAL A 146 -3.83 -16.91 20.57
N ASP A 147 -3.27 -15.70 20.58
CA ASP A 147 -2.34 -15.19 21.59
C ASP A 147 -2.33 -13.65 21.60
N ASP A 148 -1.55 -13.03 22.48
CA ASP A 148 -1.47 -11.56 22.64
C ASP A 148 -1.13 -10.81 21.33
N ALA A 149 -0.37 -11.41 20.42
CA ALA A 149 -0.03 -10.83 19.12
C ALA A 149 -1.04 -11.18 18.01
N HIS A 150 -1.92 -12.15 18.24
CA HIS A 150 -2.86 -12.70 17.26
C HIS A 150 -4.30 -12.68 17.79
N GLN A 151 -4.87 -11.47 17.87
CA GLN A 151 -6.19 -11.24 18.48
C GLN A 151 -7.38 -11.46 17.52
N HIS A 152 -7.18 -11.32 16.21
CA HIS A 152 -8.26 -11.43 15.21
C HIS A 152 -7.86 -12.36 14.07
N VAL A 153 -7.64 -13.64 14.38
CA VAL A 153 -7.35 -14.69 13.39
C VAL A 153 -8.66 -15.28 12.87
N PRO A 154 -8.85 -15.49 11.56
CA PRO A 154 -10.08 -16.08 11.02
C PRO A 154 -10.44 -17.43 11.66
N ASP A 155 -11.72 -17.60 11.98
CA ASP A 155 -12.26 -18.82 12.60
C ASP A 155 -13.38 -19.48 11.77
N VAL A 156 -13.37 -19.26 10.46
CA VAL A 156 -14.26 -19.93 9.51
C VAL A 156 -13.56 -21.09 8.80
N PRO A 157 -14.25 -22.22 8.53
CA PRO A 157 -13.63 -23.42 7.94
C PRO A 157 -12.83 -23.18 6.67
N GLU A 158 -13.26 -22.23 5.83
CA GLU A 158 -12.64 -21.86 4.57
C GLU A 158 -11.25 -21.22 4.76
N LEU A 159 -10.99 -20.60 5.91
CA LEU A 159 -9.77 -19.83 6.20
C LEU A 159 -8.87 -20.47 7.25
N THR A 160 -9.40 -21.29 8.17
CA THR A 160 -8.63 -21.84 9.31
C THR A 160 -7.37 -22.64 8.92
N SER A 161 -7.32 -23.21 7.72
CA SER A 161 -6.14 -23.95 7.20
C SER A 161 -5.24 -23.14 6.28
N THR A 162 -5.64 -21.91 5.95
CA THR A 162 -4.99 -21.08 4.93
C THR A 162 -4.55 -19.71 5.44
N VAL A 163 -5.15 -19.21 6.52
CA VAL A 163 -4.91 -17.88 7.11
C VAL A 163 -4.84 -18.00 8.62
N THR A 164 -3.63 -17.81 9.17
CA THR A 164 -3.36 -17.77 10.63
C THR A 164 -2.90 -16.40 11.10
N ILE A 165 -2.76 -15.43 10.19
CA ILE A 165 -2.43 -14.04 10.53
C ILE A 165 -3.66 -13.28 11.04
N THR A 166 -3.43 -12.25 11.85
CA THR A 166 -4.48 -11.29 12.23
C THR A 166 -4.93 -10.47 11.03
N VAL A 167 -6.24 -10.35 10.84
CA VAL A 167 -6.84 -9.73 9.62
C VAL A 167 -7.51 -8.37 9.83
N GLU A 168 -7.62 -7.91 11.07
CA GLU A 168 -8.32 -6.66 11.44
C GLU A 168 -7.90 -5.45 10.60
N SER A 169 -6.58 -5.20 10.46
CA SER A 169 -6.10 -4.05 9.67
C SER A 169 -6.39 -4.17 8.17
N TYR A 170 -6.48 -5.40 7.63
CA TYR A 170 -6.80 -5.65 6.23
C TYR A 170 -8.28 -5.36 5.96
N ILE A 171 -9.16 -5.79 6.88
CA ILE A 171 -10.60 -5.49 6.85
C ILE A 171 -10.81 -3.97 6.96
N ALA A 172 -10.14 -3.29 7.90
CA ALA A 172 -10.26 -1.85 8.06
C ALA A 172 -9.75 -1.06 6.82
N ALA A 173 -8.68 -1.54 6.17
CA ALA A 173 -8.21 -0.94 4.91
C ALA A 173 -9.22 -1.15 3.76
N LEU A 174 -9.85 -2.34 3.68
CA LEU A 174 -10.92 -2.62 2.72
C LEU A 174 -12.17 -1.75 2.97
N GLU A 175 -12.55 -1.54 4.23
CA GLU A 175 -13.65 -0.64 4.59
C GLU A 175 -13.39 0.77 4.08
N LYS A 176 -12.20 1.32 4.31
CA LYS A 176 -11.79 2.62 3.76
C LYS A 176 -11.75 2.61 2.23
N ALA A 177 -11.32 1.52 1.61
CA ALA A 177 -11.33 1.38 0.16
C ALA A 177 -12.76 1.49 -0.40
N TRP A 178 -13.74 0.89 0.28
CA TRP A 178 -15.15 1.02 -0.08
C TRP A 178 -15.70 2.43 0.16
N GLU A 179 -15.38 3.06 1.30
CA GLU A 179 -15.79 4.44 1.59
C GLU A 179 -15.23 5.45 0.58
N ASN A 180 -14.03 5.19 0.05
CA ASN A 180 -13.35 6.02 -0.95
C ASN A 180 -13.64 5.57 -2.39
N ALA A 181 -14.53 4.60 -2.61
CA ALA A 181 -14.76 4.05 -3.94
C ALA A 181 -15.39 5.08 -4.88
N VAL A 182 -14.81 5.19 -6.08
CA VAL A 182 -15.27 6.05 -7.17
C VAL A 182 -15.74 5.20 -8.34
N GLU A 183 -16.76 5.66 -9.04
CA GLU A 183 -17.28 5.00 -10.24
C GLU A 183 -16.34 5.22 -11.42
N TYR A 184 -16.03 4.13 -12.13
CA TYR A 184 -15.22 4.14 -13.33
C TYR A 184 -15.85 3.23 -14.38
N SER A 185 -15.84 3.65 -15.65
CA SER A 185 -16.42 2.87 -16.74
C SER A 185 -15.37 2.01 -17.43
N GLY A 186 -15.60 0.69 -17.51
CA GLY A 186 -14.75 -0.21 -18.30
C GLY A 186 -13.51 -0.72 -17.56
N ILE A 187 -13.59 -0.87 -16.23
CA ILE A 187 -12.57 -1.57 -15.45
C ILE A 187 -12.48 -3.03 -15.94
N ASP A 188 -11.28 -3.45 -16.33
CA ASP A 188 -10.92 -4.82 -16.67
C ASP A 188 -10.09 -5.45 -15.55
N THR A 189 -9.04 -4.75 -15.11
CA THR A 189 -8.15 -5.17 -14.02
C THR A 189 -7.89 -4.01 -13.07
N ILE A 190 -7.50 -4.32 -11.83
CA ILE A 190 -6.98 -3.33 -10.87
C ILE A 190 -5.59 -3.74 -10.41
N GLY A 191 -4.78 -2.79 -9.94
CA GLY A 191 -3.52 -3.09 -9.31
C GLY A 191 -3.13 -2.11 -8.22
N LEU A 192 -2.31 -2.59 -7.29
CA LEU A 192 -1.71 -1.81 -6.20
C LEU A 192 -0.20 -1.66 -6.42
N GLY A 193 0.29 -0.44 -6.28
CA GLY A 193 1.72 -0.16 -6.30
C GLY A 193 2.14 0.90 -5.30
N HIS A 194 3.42 0.89 -4.93
CA HIS A 194 3.94 1.70 -3.83
C HIS A 194 5.41 2.08 -3.99
N THR A 195 5.75 3.22 -3.39
CA THR A 195 7.13 3.65 -3.17
C THR A 195 7.29 4.10 -1.74
N ILE A 196 8.37 3.69 -1.09
CA ILE A 196 8.59 3.93 0.34
C ILE A 196 9.94 4.61 0.50
N SER A 197 9.98 5.67 1.31
CA SER A 197 11.23 6.35 1.66
C SER A 197 11.31 6.62 3.15
N MET A 198 12.51 6.44 3.71
CA MET A 198 12.83 6.90 5.06
C MET A 198 13.90 8.00 5.07
N ALA A 199 14.21 8.57 3.91
CA ALA A 199 15.35 9.46 3.70
C ALA A 199 15.31 10.74 4.55
N ARG A 200 14.10 11.15 4.96
CA ARG A 200 13.86 12.33 5.81
C ARG A 200 13.96 12.05 7.31
N SER A 201 14.36 10.84 7.71
CA SER A 201 14.64 10.53 9.11
C SER A 201 15.87 11.31 9.59
N ARG A 202 15.77 11.95 10.76
CA ARG A 202 16.74 12.92 11.27
C ARG A 202 17.34 12.46 12.60
N ASP A 203 18.64 12.67 12.75
CA ASP A 203 19.38 12.46 13.99
C ASP A 203 18.97 13.48 15.07
N ALA A 204 19.24 13.14 16.33
CA ALA A 204 19.25 14.16 17.38
C ALA A 204 20.44 15.12 17.19
N SER A 205 20.25 16.37 17.62
CA SER A 205 21.29 17.40 17.70
C SER A 205 21.01 18.32 18.90
N GLU A 206 21.87 19.30 19.14
CA GLU A 206 21.65 20.30 20.20
C GLU A 206 20.37 21.14 20.03
N GLU A 207 19.86 21.27 18.80
CA GLU A 207 18.71 22.14 18.49
C GLU A 207 17.39 21.37 18.34
N VAL A 208 17.45 20.08 18.00
CA VAL A 208 16.27 19.27 17.68
C VAL A 208 16.45 17.83 18.11
N THR A 209 15.36 17.21 18.59
CA THR A 209 15.33 15.78 18.88
C THR A 209 15.28 14.95 17.60
N ALA A 210 15.64 13.67 17.74
CA ALA A 210 15.56 12.69 16.67
C ALA A 210 14.12 12.48 16.20
N GLN A 211 13.97 12.17 14.92
CA GLN A 211 12.68 11.89 14.32
C GLN A 211 12.83 10.85 13.21
N ALA A 212 12.09 9.76 13.30
CA ALA A 212 11.90 8.89 12.14
C ALA A 212 10.82 9.51 11.23
N GLN A 213 11.07 9.52 9.93
CA GLN A 213 10.04 9.83 8.95
C GLN A 213 9.97 8.72 7.91
N VAL A 214 8.79 8.15 7.73
CA VAL A 214 8.49 7.16 6.70
C VAL A 214 7.41 7.75 5.79
N ASP A 215 7.76 7.97 4.53
CA ASP A 215 6.85 8.41 3.48
C ASP A 215 6.45 7.17 2.66
N THR A 216 5.24 6.65 2.86
CA THR A 216 4.68 5.54 2.07
C THR A 216 3.69 6.11 1.06
N THR A 217 4.12 6.21 -0.19
CA THR A 217 3.27 6.60 -1.32
C THR A 217 2.72 5.36 -1.99
N TYR A 218 1.43 5.34 -2.30
CA TYR A 218 0.78 4.21 -2.96
C TYR A 218 -0.29 4.67 -3.95
N ALA A 219 -0.55 3.82 -4.93
CA ALA A 219 -1.53 4.03 -5.98
C ALA A 219 -2.34 2.75 -6.20
N GLY A 220 -3.67 2.86 -6.12
CA GLY A 220 -4.58 1.88 -6.69
C GLY A 220 -5.03 2.37 -8.05
N THR A 221 -4.86 1.55 -9.08
CA THR A 221 -5.17 1.93 -10.47
C THR A 221 -6.02 0.87 -11.14
N ALA A 222 -7.08 1.30 -11.80
CA ALA A 222 -7.94 0.48 -12.64
C ALA A 222 -7.52 0.66 -14.11
N PHE A 223 -7.49 -0.45 -14.85
CA PHE A 223 -7.09 -0.47 -16.26
C PHE A 223 -8.18 -1.09 -17.12
N ASP A 224 -8.26 -0.66 -18.38
CA ASP A 224 -9.11 -1.31 -19.38
C ASP A 224 -8.40 -2.51 -20.03
N LYS A 225 -9.11 -3.18 -20.94
CA LYS A 225 -8.64 -4.37 -21.65
C LYS A 225 -7.40 -4.11 -22.53
N ASP A 226 -7.17 -2.85 -22.90
CA ASP A 226 -6.02 -2.42 -23.69
C ASP A 226 -4.85 -1.97 -22.78
N GLY A 227 -5.02 -2.04 -21.45
CA GLY A 227 -4.04 -1.65 -20.45
C GLY A 227 -3.94 -0.13 -20.23
N LYS A 228 -4.92 0.65 -20.68
CA LYS A 228 -5.00 2.09 -20.39
C LYS A 228 -5.63 2.33 -19.03
N VAL A 229 -5.21 3.41 -18.37
CA VAL A 229 -5.78 3.81 -17.09
C VAL A 229 -7.23 4.23 -17.27
N VAL A 230 -8.12 3.63 -16.48
CA VAL A 230 -9.52 4.04 -16.37
C VAL A 230 -9.72 4.96 -15.17
N GLY A 231 -8.93 4.75 -14.11
CA GLY A 231 -8.97 5.56 -12.91
C GLY A 231 -7.81 5.24 -11.98
N THR A 232 -7.31 6.25 -11.28
CA THR A 232 -6.22 6.13 -10.32
C THR A 232 -6.57 6.85 -9.03
N GLN A 233 -6.24 6.23 -7.89
CA GLN A 233 -6.27 6.87 -6.58
C GLN A 233 -4.88 6.72 -5.94
N ILE A 234 -4.20 7.85 -5.75
CA ILE A 234 -2.89 7.98 -5.13
C ILE A 234 -3.03 8.63 -3.76
N ASP A 235 -2.29 8.14 -2.78
CA ASP A 235 -2.17 8.79 -1.48
C ASP A 235 -0.77 8.59 -0.88
N ASN A 236 -0.48 9.32 0.19
CA ASN A 236 0.80 9.29 0.87
C ASN A 236 0.58 9.29 2.40
N ALA A 237 0.92 8.18 3.03
CA ALA A 237 1.07 8.10 4.48
C ALA A 237 2.45 8.67 4.85
N GLN A 238 2.49 9.97 5.15
CA GLN A 238 3.67 10.69 5.62
C GLN A 238 3.73 10.63 7.15
N VAL A 239 4.40 9.63 7.69
CA VAL A 239 4.42 9.36 9.13
C VAL A 239 5.69 9.94 9.74
N ARG A 240 5.53 10.78 10.76
CA ARG A 240 6.64 11.33 11.55
C ARG A 240 6.51 10.84 12.99
N ILE A 241 7.57 10.20 13.49
CA ILE A 241 7.66 9.70 14.85
C ILE A 241 8.78 10.47 15.56
N PRO A 242 8.44 11.55 16.28
CA PRO A 242 9.41 12.26 17.11
C PRO A 242 9.74 11.44 18.35
N PHE A 243 11.02 11.43 18.71
CA PHE A 243 11.49 10.93 19.99
C PHE A 243 11.77 12.11 20.93
N ASP A 244 11.55 11.92 22.22
CA ASP A 244 12.02 12.85 23.25
C ASP A 244 13.52 12.67 23.52
N GLU A 245 14.07 13.47 24.44
CA GLU A 245 15.49 13.44 24.81
C GLU A 245 15.90 12.11 25.47
N ASP A 246 14.96 11.36 26.06
CA ASP A 246 15.18 10.03 26.63
C ASP A 246 15.06 8.91 25.57
N GLY A 247 14.82 9.26 24.30
CA GLY A 247 14.62 8.29 23.23
C GLY A 247 13.26 7.56 23.30
N LYS A 248 12.24 8.16 23.94
CA LYS A 248 10.87 7.64 23.96
C LYS A 248 10.00 8.28 22.88
N VAL A 249 9.05 7.53 22.34
CA VAL A 249 8.13 8.04 21.32
C VAL A 249 7.17 9.07 21.93
N ALA A 250 7.26 10.32 21.49
CA ALA A 250 6.53 11.43 22.12
C ALA A 250 5.01 11.44 21.82
N ASN A 251 4.57 10.85 20.69
CA ASN A 251 3.19 10.93 20.19
C ASN A 251 2.58 9.56 19.86
N ARG A 252 2.82 8.56 20.71
CA ARG A 252 2.46 7.15 20.45
C ARG A 252 0.98 6.93 20.10
N ASN A 253 0.07 7.70 20.69
CA ASN A 253 -1.38 7.56 20.50
C ASN A 253 -1.98 8.57 19.51
N ALA A 254 -1.16 9.34 18.80
CA ALA A 254 -1.68 10.31 17.85
C ALA A 254 -2.35 9.59 16.68
N GLN A 255 -3.52 10.10 16.26
CA GLN A 255 -4.15 9.60 15.04
C GLN A 255 -3.24 9.92 13.85
N ILE A 256 -2.85 8.87 13.12
CA ILE A 256 -2.07 9.01 11.89
C ILE A 256 -3.06 9.11 10.74
N LYS A 257 -3.00 10.25 10.04
CA LYS A 257 -3.79 10.51 8.84
C LYS A 257 -2.86 10.62 7.63
N THR A 258 -3.32 10.12 6.50
CA THR A 258 -2.64 10.31 5.21
C THR A 258 -2.81 11.74 4.70
N LYS A 259 -2.09 12.10 3.64
CA LYS A 259 -2.27 13.42 3.01
C LYS A 259 -3.68 13.63 2.46
N LYS A 260 -4.32 12.62 1.85
CA LYS A 260 -5.74 12.74 1.42
C LYS A 260 -6.69 12.85 2.60
N GLU A 261 -6.44 12.15 3.71
CA GLU A 261 -7.30 12.22 4.89
C GLU A 261 -7.19 13.57 5.63
N LEU A 262 -6.02 14.21 5.58
CA LEU A 262 -5.81 15.55 6.14
C LEU A 262 -6.54 16.63 5.35
N LYS A 263 -6.69 16.48 4.02
CA LYS A 263 -7.26 17.52 3.14
C LYS A 263 -6.62 18.89 3.42
N TYR A 264 -7.41 19.88 3.84
CA TYR A 264 -6.95 21.22 4.18
C TYR A 264 -6.08 21.27 5.45
N ASP A 265 -6.16 20.29 6.34
CA ASP A 265 -5.31 20.22 7.54
C ASP A 265 -3.84 19.94 7.17
N TYR A 266 -3.56 19.44 5.96
CA TYR A 266 -2.19 19.33 5.45
C TYR A 266 -1.54 20.71 5.24
N ASN A 267 -2.36 21.73 4.95
CA ASN A 267 -2.02 23.14 4.96
C ASN A 267 -0.85 23.49 4.02
N MET A 268 -0.84 22.91 2.81
CA MET A 268 0.13 23.19 1.75
C MET A 268 -0.22 24.44 0.94
N LYS A 269 -1.49 24.84 0.90
CA LYS A 269 -1.94 25.99 0.10
C LYS A 269 -1.15 27.28 0.40
N ARG A 270 -0.72 27.46 1.65
CA ARG A 270 0.10 28.61 2.09
C ARG A 270 1.49 28.70 1.41
N VAL A 271 2.00 27.60 0.88
CA VAL A 271 3.28 27.51 0.15
C VAL A 271 3.10 27.08 -1.30
N SER A 272 1.86 26.99 -1.79
CA SER A 272 1.56 26.62 -3.17
C SER A 272 1.42 27.88 -4.02
N ASP A 273 2.23 27.97 -5.09
CA ASP A 273 2.17 29.08 -6.04
C ASP A 273 0.89 29.13 -6.89
N ILE A 274 0.10 28.04 -6.86
CA ILE A 274 -1.18 27.92 -7.57
C ILE A 274 -2.40 27.93 -6.64
N ASP A 275 -2.21 28.28 -5.36
CA ASP A 275 -3.25 28.38 -4.34
C ASP A 275 -4.06 27.07 -4.16
N LYS A 276 -3.41 25.91 -4.33
CA LYS A 276 -4.03 24.58 -4.18
C LYS A 276 -3.41 23.76 -3.06
N GLU A 277 -4.24 22.99 -2.36
CA GLU A 277 -3.79 21.94 -1.46
C GLU A 277 -3.26 20.71 -2.20
N TRP A 278 -2.50 19.87 -1.50
CA TRP A 278 -1.89 18.67 -2.09
C TRP A 278 -2.93 17.73 -2.70
N PHE A 279 -4.06 17.54 -2.01
CA PHE A 279 -5.12 16.64 -2.48
C PHE A 279 -5.82 17.16 -3.74
N GLU A 280 -5.86 18.49 -3.96
CA GLU A 280 -6.41 19.08 -5.18
C GLU A 280 -5.45 18.91 -6.36
N GLN A 281 -4.14 19.01 -6.10
CA GLN A 281 -3.13 18.78 -7.12
C GLN A 281 -3.06 17.30 -7.53
N ILE A 282 -3.08 16.38 -6.56
CA ILE A 282 -3.04 14.95 -6.89
C ILE A 282 -4.31 14.51 -7.64
N ALA A 283 -5.48 15.06 -7.31
CA ALA A 283 -6.71 14.78 -8.05
C ALA A 283 -6.63 15.22 -9.52
N ALA A 284 -6.03 16.39 -9.80
CA ALA A 284 -5.79 16.84 -11.17
C ALA A 284 -4.79 15.92 -11.90
N PHE A 285 -3.80 15.38 -11.19
CA PHE A 285 -2.84 14.44 -11.78
C PHE A 285 -3.49 13.07 -12.07
N GLU A 286 -4.32 12.57 -11.15
CA GLU A 286 -5.13 11.36 -11.32
C GLU A 286 -6.06 11.47 -12.54
N GLU A 287 -6.74 12.61 -12.69
CA GLU A 287 -7.62 12.87 -13.84
C GLU A 287 -6.84 12.88 -15.17
N TRP A 288 -5.65 13.49 -15.19
CA TRP A 288 -4.79 13.50 -16.38
C TRP A 288 -4.31 12.10 -16.80
N MET A 289 -4.16 11.16 -15.86
CA MET A 289 -3.77 9.78 -16.18
C MET A 289 -4.86 9.01 -16.93
N VAL A 290 -6.14 9.38 -16.78
CA VAL A 290 -7.25 8.65 -17.39
C VAL A 290 -7.12 8.65 -18.92
N GLY A 291 -7.24 7.47 -19.51
CA GLY A 291 -7.09 7.21 -20.95
C GLY A 291 -5.66 7.04 -21.43
N GLN A 292 -4.67 7.26 -20.56
CA GLN A 292 -3.26 7.10 -20.90
C GLN A 292 -2.76 5.68 -20.65
N THR A 293 -1.74 5.30 -21.42
CA THR A 293 -0.92 4.12 -21.19
C THR A 293 0.14 4.42 -20.13
N ILE A 294 0.67 3.37 -19.49
CA ILE A 294 1.78 3.51 -18.55
C ILE A 294 3.02 4.12 -19.21
N GLU A 295 3.27 3.83 -20.48
CA GLU A 295 4.42 4.40 -21.18
C GLU A 295 4.28 5.92 -21.40
N GLU A 296 3.07 6.41 -21.66
CA GLU A 296 2.80 7.86 -21.74
C GLU A 296 2.97 8.54 -20.38
N ILE A 297 2.48 7.90 -19.29
CA ILE A 297 2.62 8.41 -17.92
C ILE A 297 4.10 8.46 -17.50
N LYS A 298 4.87 7.41 -17.78
CA LYS A 298 6.32 7.34 -17.47
C LYS A 298 7.14 8.37 -18.22
N ASN A 299 6.75 8.67 -19.46
CA ASN A 299 7.43 9.65 -20.31
C ASN A 299 6.84 11.05 -20.17
N LEU A 300 6.07 11.35 -19.12
CA LEU A 300 5.59 12.68 -18.81
C LEU A 300 6.76 13.69 -18.83
N ASN A 301 6.60 14.75 -19.62
CA ASN A 301 7.58 15.84 -19.61
C ASN A 301 7.55 16.56 -18.24
N VAL A 302 8.73 16.70 -17.64
CA VAL A 302 8.91 17.31 -16.32
C VAL A 302 10.06 18.31 -16.33
N LYS A 303 10.04 19.22 -15.37
CA LYS A 303 11.10 20.22 -15.14
C LYS A 303 11.57 20.23 -13.69
N VAL A 304 12.79 20.72 -13.53
CA VAL A 304 13.36 21.10 -12.23
C VAL A 304 12.94 22.52 -11.90
N VAL A 305 12.29 22.71 -10.76
CA VAL A 305 11.93 24.03 -10.21
C VAL A 305 12.97 24.46 -9.16
N ASP A 306 13.33 23.56 -8.25
CA ASP A 306 14.34 23.77 -7.21
C ASP A 306 14.93 22.42 -6.73
N GLU A 307 15.76 22.44 -5.69
CA GLU A 307 16.40 21.22 -5.13
C GLU A 307 15.39 20.20 -4.59
N ALA A 308 14.27 20.65 -4.03
CA ALA A 308 13.20 19.79 -3.51
C ALA A 308 12.18 19.38 -4.60
N HIS A 309 12.13 20.10 -5.71
CA HIS A 309 11.15 19.96 -6.79
C HIS A 309 11.81 19.65 -8.14
N GLN A 310 12.33 18.42 -8.27
CA GLN A 310 13.11 17.99 -9.44
C GLN A 310 12.27 17.45 -10.60
N HIS A 311 11.06 16.96 -10.34
CA HIS A 311 10.20 16.32 -11.34
C HIS A 311 8.78 16.89 -11.29
N VAL A 312 8.65 18.19 -11.55
CA VAL A 312 7.34 18.88 -11.63
C VAL A 312 6.81 18.79 -13.06
N PRO A 313 5.52 18.44 -13.29
CA PRO A 313 4.96 18.37 -14.64
C PRO A 313 5.16 19.64 -15.46
N ASP A 314 5.56 19.47 -16.72
CA ASP A 314 5.81 20.54 -17.68
C ASP A 314 5.05 20.29 -18.99
N VAL A 315 3.77 19.95 -18.85
CA VAL A 315 2.80 19.84 -19.95
C VAL A 315 1.65 20.82 -19.72
N PRO A 316 1.11 21.48 -20.77
CA PRO A 316 0.10 22.54 -20.63
C PRO A 316 -1.11 22.14 -19.78
N GLU A 317 -1.53 20.88 -19.84
CA GLU A 317 -2.67 20.31 -19.11
C GLU A 317 -2.45 20.30 -17.59
N LEU A 318 -1.20 20.25 -17.13
CA LEU A 318 -0.85 20.10 -15.72
C LEU A 318 -0.18 21.33 -15.10
N THR A 319 0.48 22.18 -15.89
CA THR A 319 1.29 23.30 -15.36
C THR A 319 0.54 24.30 -14.46
N SER A 320 -0.78 24.46 -14.64
CA SER A 320 -1.62 25.31 -13.78
C SER A 320 -2.35 24.54 -12.67
N ALA A 321 -2.13 23.23 -12.56
CA ALA A 321 -2.86 22.35 -11.65
C ALA A 321 -1.96 21.53 -10.72
N VAL A 322 -0.72 21.24 -11.13
CA VAL A 322 0.21 20.37 -10.41
C VAL A 322 1.60 21.03 -10.38
N THR A 323 2.02 21.45 -9.19
CA THR A 323 3.35 22.04 -8.94
C THR A 323 4.22 21.18 -8.04
N ILE A 324 3.71 20.04 -7.57
CA ILE A 324 4.46 19.07 -6.76
C ILE A 324 5.30 18.14 -7.64
N THR A 325 6.37 17.59 -7.07
CA THR A 325 7.14 16.48 -7.66
C THR A 325 6.25 15.25 -7.82
N VAL A 326 6.24 14.62 -9.00
CA VAL A 326 5.35 13.49 -9.31
C VAL A 326 6.02 12.13 -9.52
N GLU A 327 7.35 12.07 -9.48
CA GLU A 327 8.14 10.86 -9.76
C GLU A 327 7.69 9.63 -8.94
N SER A 328 7.50 9.79 -7.63
CA SER A 328 7.05 8.68 -6.77
C SER A 328 5.62 8.21 -7.09
N TYR A 329 4.75 9.11 -7.56
CA TYR A 329 3.38 8.76 -7.94
C TYR A 329 3.37 8.00 -9.27
N ILE A 330 4.18 8.42 -10.24
CA ILE A 330 4.38 7.70 -11.51
C ILE A 330 4.91 6.29 -11.23
N ALA A 331 5.93 6.15 -10.38
CA ALA A 331 6.50 4.86 -10.03
C ALA A 331 5.49 3.95 -9.29
N ALA A 332 4.64 4.51 -8.43
CA ALA A 332 3.57 3.75 -7.78
C ALA A 332 2.53 3.24 -8.79
N VAL A 333 2.15 4.05 -9.79
CA VAL A 333 1.23 3.64 -10.86
C VAL A 333 1.85 2.61 -11.81
N GLU A 334 3.16 2.74 -12.11
CA GLU A 334 3.89 1.73 -12.88
C GLU A 334 3.87 0.37 -12.18
N LYS A 335 4.14 0.35 -10.86
CA LYS A 335 4.04 -0.88 -10.07
C LYS A 335 2.61 -1.42 -10.01
N ALA A 336 1.61 -0.54 -9.87
CA ALA A 336 0.21 -0.94 -9.91
C ALA A 336 -0.13 -1.67 -11.21
N TYR A 337 0.35 -1.17 -12.35
CA TYR A 337 0.17 -1.86 -13.62
C TYR A 337 0.86 -3.22 -13.68
N ALA A 338 2.09 -3.32 -13.18
CA ALA A 338 2.82 -4.59 -13.14
C ALA A 338 2.13 -5.64 -12.27
N ASN A 339 1.45 -5.19 -11.21
CA ASN A 339 0.77 -6.05 -10.23
C ASN A 339 -0.70 -6.32 -10.54
N ARG A 340 -1.25 -5.83 -11.66
CA ARG A 340 -2.69 -5.89 -11.92
C ARG A 340 -3.24 -7.32 -11.98
N ASN A 341 -4.42 -7.54 -11.41
CA ASN A 341 -5.12 -8.84 -11.38
C ASN A 341 -6.55 -8.77 -11.92
#